data_AF-A0A819XBK3-F1
#
_entry.id   AF-A0A819XBK3-F1
#
_cell.length_a   1.000
_cell.length_b   1.000
_cell.length_c   1.000
_cell.angle_alpha   90.00
_cell.angle_beta   90.00
_cell.angle_gamma   90.00
#
_symmetry.space_group_name_H-M   'P 1'
#
loop_
_entity.id
_entity.type
_entity.pdbx_description
1 polymer ?
#
loop_
_entity_poly.entity_id
_entity_poly.type
_entity_poly.pdbx_seq_one_letter_code
_entity_poly.pdbx_strand_id
1 'polypeptide(L)'
;MSTPSPIEPDNHMENFEVISSDEAEAELRCDYETGNEVQDAGVSRISIATGSAISSGFGMQCSITLYILRQADPNHKWQIQAVFDKKIKFDFNSAEALNYHEVSVNKNETVPMLYQLKLSYVYNDKGQVGIYHDGKYCITSSYKFRISEPGRTHTSHYDVNSLHDIMINPSVSNQFLFGVHFKGGIISLKAAPGSSISLWDSLPIFTYYLLRTQSYDKCDALFDQFKIIEESSRPVMSSNCLERFLSMCLKYLSTIEDVLNQDLNALKVLIQMIALIPISKQNIMFDENASGFVSVILKIISGKINNLMVIINKNDWISFHKGLTLLICIKILREKDKNDTDNTIDLLSRISEKEQQEGAALQLLKLFKLLDRRLPGNKMMELYKLMNPKDLSLEYLEPTVSWETYIYGLTHIVDNCEYCMNDLEDLIKDQLCRFLKVNYFPMLLPDVAWILTYLKPQTNNKSTQIIQRIFQKSDSLQISIEQYLDSRSYSITSNEFPLVRDILIRSYNSKLMHNINRPEYLLRMLTYRKEHKIDHFIEWFKCFLCETDENWIKYQDLVCHWTNCFVKDQIALFEIMKQVDSLIDLWIKVAPNNNQRSDFFVTHMVTQCYSL
;
A
#
# COMPACT_ATOMS: atom_id res chain seq x y z
N MET A 1 -35.39 46.70 18.04
CA MET A 1 -36.77 46.68 17.51
C MET A 1 -37.03 45.31 16.90
N SER A 2 -37.79 44.52 17.66
CA SER A 2 -38.85 43.59 17.26
C SER A 2 -38.62 42.56 16.14
N THR A 3 -38.44 41.30 16.55
CA THR A 3 -39.06 40.10 15.94
C THR A 3 -40.60 40.21 15.98
N PRO A 4 -41.38 39.47 15.15
CA PRO A 4 -41.71 38.06 15.50
C PRO A 4 -42.00 37.12 14.29
N SER A 5 -41.76 35.82 14.48
CA SER A 5 -42.52 34.70 13.86
C SER A 5 -43.98 34.70 14.42
N PRO A 6 -45.01 33.90 13.99
CA PRO A 6 -44.93 32.42 13.86
C PRO A 6 -46.10 31.66 13.10
N ILE A 7 -46.10 30.33 13.23
CA ILE A 7 -47.23 29.33 13.29
C ILE A 7 -47.92 28.79 11.99
N GLU A 8 -47.69 27.46 11.79
CA GLU A 8 -48.50 26.27 11.37
C GLU A 8 -50.07 26.31 11.44
N PRO A 9 -50.86 25.22 11.22
CA PRO A 9 -50.78 23.95 10.43
C PRO A 9 -52.11 23.61 9.67
N ASP A 10 -52.22 22.43 9.00
CA ASP A 10 -53.42 21.54 8.98
C ASP A 10 -53.13 20.29 8.09
N ASN A 11 -53.05 19.05 8.62
CA ASN A 11 -54.12 18.09 8.94
C ASN A 11 -55.01 17.65 7.76
N HIS A 12 -54.96 16.36 7.40
CA HIS A 12 -56.14 15.49 7.38
C HIS A 12 -55.77 13.99 7.35
N MET A 13 -56.36 13.26 8.30
CA MET A 13 -56.46 11.81 8.42
C MET A 13 -57.37 11.24 7.31
N GLU A 14 -57.17 9.97 6.95
CA GLU A 14 -58.28 9.01 6.90
C GLU A 14 -57.79 7.57 7.15
N ASN A 15 -58.47 6.92 8.09
CA ASN A 15 -58.36 5.51 8.48
C ASN A 15 -59.11 4.63 7.48
N PHE A 16 -58.71 3.36 7.31
CA PHE A 16 -59.65 2.24 7.34
C PHE A 16 -58.98 0.94 7.83
N GLU A 17 -59.74 0.24 8.69
CA GLU A 17 -59.48 -1.01 9.40
C GLU A 17 -59.36 -2.22 8.47
N VAL A 18 -58.41 -3.13 8.74
CA VAL A 18 -58.58 -4.51 9.29
C VAL A 18 -59.60 -5.40 8.56
N ILE A 19 -59.13 -6.54 8.03
CA ILE A 19 -59.66 -7.91 8.23
C ILE A 19 -58.62 -8.94 7.77
N SER A 20 -58.47 -9.97 8.59
CA SER A 20 -57.68 -11.21 8.46
C SER A 20 -58.25 -12.23 7.45
N SER A 21 -57.41 -13.10 6.88
CA SER A 21 -57.56 -14.57 6.94
C SER A 21 -56.51 -15.31 6.08
N ASP A 22 -55.84 -16.27 6.71
CA ASP A 22 -55.53 -17.64 6.27
C ASP A 22 -54.74 -17.97 4.99
N GLU A 23 -53.69 -18.78 5.23
CA GLU A 23 -53.23 -19.97 4.49
C GLU A 23 -52.97 -19.89 2.96
N ALA A 24 -51.73 -20.14 2.55
CA ALA A 24 -51.31 -21.45 2.02
C ALA A 24 -49.97 -21.39 1.24
N GLU A 25 -49.29 -22.54 1.30
CA GLU A 25 -48.06 -22.95 0.64
C GLU A 25 -48.05 -22.76 -0.89
N ALA A 26 -46.86 -22.55 -1.48
CA ALA A 26 -46.48 -23.18 -2.74
C ALA A 26 -44.96 -23.16 -2.96
N GLU A 27 -44.40 -24.36 -3.00
CA GLU A 27 -43.08 -24.70 -3.54
C GLU A 27 -42.93 -24.25 -5.01
N LEU A 28 -41.69 -23.94 -5.42
CA LEU A 28 -41.29 -24.00 -6.82
C LEU A 28 -39.93 -24.69 -6.93
N ARG A 29 -40.00 -25.98 -7.32
CA ARG A 29 -38.90 -26.80 -7.82
C ARG A 29 -38.43 -26.25 -9.18
N CYS A 30 -37.14 -26.42 -9.47
CA CYS A 30 -36.63 -26.41 -10.84
C CYS A 30 -36.09 -27.79 -11.17
N ASP A 31 -36.62 -28.33 -12.26
CA ASP A 31 -36.31 -29.61 -12.88
C ASP A 31 -34.92 -29.62 -13.54
N TYR A 32 -34.25 -30.78 -13.54
CA TYR A 32 -33.46 -31.29 -14.67
C TYR A 32 -33.24 -32.81 -14.51
N GLU A 33 -34.11 -33.59 -15.14
CA GLU A 33 -33.85 -34.92 -15.70
C GLU A 33 -33.35 -34.71 -17.16
N THR A 34 -32.54 -35.51 -17.87
CA THR A 34 -32.11 -36.92 -17.93
C THR A 34 -30.79 -36.88 -18.76
N GLY A 35 -29.78 -37.74 -18.64
CA GLY A 35 -29.74 -39.20 -18.81
C GLY A 35 -28.62 -39.55 -19.81
N ASN A 36 -27.69 -40.43 -19.45
CA ASN A 36 -27.09 -41.45 -20.34
C ASN A 36 -26.17 -42.41 -19.57
N GLU A 37 -26.21 -43.66 -20.04
CA GLU A 37 -25.87 -44.91 -19.37
C GLU A 37 -24.37 -45.30 -19.34
N VAL A 38 -24.00 -45.97 -18.25
CA VAL A 38 -23.25 -47.24 -18.10
C VAL A 38 -22.06 -47.54 -19.04
N GLN A 39 -20.87 -47.76 -18.44
CA GLN A 39 -20.07 -48.98 -18.68
C GLN A 39 -19.06 -49.29 -17.55
N ASP A 40 -18.98 -50.59 -17.24
CA ASP A 40 -18.25 -51.29 -16.18
C ASP A 40 -16.76 -50.97 -16.02
N ALA A 41 -16.26 -51.05 -14.77
CA ALA A 41 -15.15 -51.93 -14.39
C ALA A 41 -14.86 -51.92 -12.88
N GLY A 42 -14.86 -53.11 -12.27
CA GLY A 42 -13.87 -53.44 -11.22
C GLY A 42 -14.26 -53.25 -9.77
N VAL A 43 -15.21 -54.05 -9.28
CA VAL A 43 -15.42 -54.28 -7.84
C VAL A 43 -14.18 -54.95 -7.24
N SER A 44 -13.38 -54.17 -6.50
CA SER A 44 -12.36 -54.69 -5.59
C SER A 44 -12.96 -54.84 -4.20
N ARG A 45 -13.22 -56.08 -3.78
CA ARG A 45 -13.66 -56.44 -2.42
C ARG A 45 -12.55 -56.11 -1.42
N ILE A 46 -12.73 -55.07 -0.60
CA ILE A 46 -12.00 -54.90 0.65
C ILE A 46 -12.81 -55.59 1.76
N SER A 47 -12.23 -56.64 2.33
CA SER A 47 -12.71 -57.31 3.52
C SER A 47 -12.29 -56.50 4.74
N ILE A 48 -13.25 -55.99 5.51
CA ILE A 48 -12.99 -55.40 6.82
C ILE A 48 -13.45 -56.41 7.89
N ALA A 49 -12.47 -56.83 8.69
CA ALA A 49 -12.64 -57.71 9.82
C ALA A 49 -13.46 -57.05 10.94
N THR A 50 -14.25 -57.90 11.58
CA THR A 50 -15.21 -57.70 12.67
C THR A 50 -14.71 -56.91 13.88
N GLY A 51 -15.55 -55.95 14.30
CA GLY A 51 -15.50 -55.29 15.62
C GLY A 51 -16.83 -54.61 15.96
N SER A 52 -17.76 -55.39 16.53
CA SER A 52 -19.03 -55.05 17.18
C SER A 52 -19.94 -53.95 16.59
N ALA A 53 -21.06 -54.42 16.06
CA ALA A 53 -22.21 -53.68 15.53
C ALA A 53 -22.82 -52.62 16.46
N ILE A 54 -23.00 -51.42 15.91
CA ILE A 54 -24.29 -50.73 15.94
C ILE A 54 -24.79 -50.69 14.49
N SER A 55 -26.04 -51.10 14.34
CA SER A 55 -26.79 -51.44 13.13
C SER A 55 -26.81 -50.39 12.02
N SER A 56 -26.48 -50.85 10.81
CA SER A 56 -27.23 -50.68 9.55
C SER A 56 -28.25 -49.53 9.48
N GLY A 57 -27.94 -48.52 8.67
CA GLY A 57 -28.92 -47.53 8.19
C GLY A 57 -28.45 -46.09 8.20
N PHE A 58 -27.31 -45.79 8.82
CA PHE A 58 -26.83 -44.41 8.94
C PHE A 58 -25.79 -44.08 7.88
N GLY A 59 -26.03 -42.99 7.15
CA GLY A 59 -25.21 -42.51 6.03
C GLY A 59 -23.75 -42.25 6.38
N MET A 60 -22.98 -41.88 5.35
CA MET A 60 -21.53 -41.61 5.41
C MET A 60 -21.15 -40.82 6.69
N GLN A 61 -20.44 -41.49 7.60
CA GLN A 61 -19.99 -40.87 8.85
C GLN A 61 -18.82 -39.95 8.54
N CYS A 62 -19.04 -38.66 8.71
CA CYS A 62 -18.02 -37.65 8.48
C CYS A 62 -17.63 -36.99 9.81
N SER A 63 -16.42 -36.44 9.91
CA SER A 63 -15.89 -35.81 11.12
C SER A 63 -15.70 -34.31 10.96
N ILE A 64 -16.07 -33.55 11.99
CA ILE A 64 -15.84 -32.11 12.09
C ILE A 64 -14.99 -31.85 13.32
N THR A 65 -13.93 -31.04 13.17
CA THR A 65 -13.13 -30.57 14.30
C THR A 65 -13.34 -29.07 14.48
N LEU A 66 -13.75 -28.66 15.69
CA LEU A 66 -13.86 -27.27 16.09
C LEU A 66 -12.59 -26.86 16.83
N TYR A 67 -11.99 -25.74 16.44
CA TYR A 67 -10.81 -25.15 17.07
C TYR A 67 -11.16 -23.80 17.68
N ILE A 68 -10.81 -23.56 18.95
CA ILE A 68 -11.03 -22.27 19.63
C ILE A 68 -9.77 -21.84 20.38
N LEU A 69 -9.43 -20.55 20.27
CA LEU A 69 -8.30 -19.94 20.98
C LEU A 69 -8.77 -19.08 22.15
N ARG A 70 -8.09 -19.21 23.30
CA ARG A 70 -8.34 -18.43 24.52
C ARG A 70 -7.04 -18.02 25.18
N GLN A 71 -6.96 -16.84 25.78
CA GLN A 71 -5.88 -16.55 26.73
C GLN A 71 -6.17 -17.27 28.04
N ALA A 72 -5.39 -18.23 28.49
CA ALA A 72 -5.61 -18.82 29.82
C ALA A 72 -4.30 -19.18 30.50
N ASP A 73 -4.33 -19.28 31.83
CA ASP A 73 -3.21 -19.84 32.59
C ASP A 73 -3.18 -21.36 32.35
N PRO A 74 -2.06 -21.91 31.84
CA PRO A 74 -1.95 -23.33 31.53
C PRO A 74 -2.08 -24.23 32.77
N ASN A 75 -1.91 -23.69 33.98
CA ASN A 75 -2.08 -24.43 35.23
C ASN A 75 -3.56 -24.60 35.63
N HIS A 76 -4.47 -23.78 35.08
CA HIS A 76 -5.88 -23.87 35.38
C HIS A 76 -6.59 -24.87 34.45
N LYS A 77 -7.23 -25.88 35.03
CA LYS A 77 -7.91 -26.97 34.29
C LYS A 77 -9.33 -26.59 33.85
N TRP A 78 -9.53 -25.48 33.14
CA TRP A 78 -10.87 -25.13 32.68
C TRP A 78 -11.42 -26.10 31.64
N GLN A 79 -12.69 -26.46 31.78
CA GLN A 79 -13.41 -27.28 30.82
C GLN A 79 -14.34 -26.40 29.97
N ILE A 80 -14.14 -26.43 28.65
CA ILE A 80 -15.05 -25.81 27.69
C ILE A 80 -15.98 -26.89 27.15
N GLN A 81 -17.27 -26.58 27.05
CA GLN A 81 -18.30 -27.47 26.52
C GLN A 81 -19.06 -26.75 25.40
N ALA A 82 -19.38 -27.46 24.32
CA ALA A 82 -20.38 -27.02 23.35
C ALA A 82 -21.75 -27.59 23.73
N VAL A 83 -22.77 -26.74 23.72
CA VAL A 83 -24.14 -27.01 24.17
C VAL A 83 -25.08 -26.91 22.98
N PHE A 84 -25.62 -28.04 22.58
CA PHE A 84 -26.58 -28.23 21.48
C PHE A 84 -27.99 -28.37 22.07
N ASP A 85 -28.98 -27.80 21.39
CA ASP A 85 -30.42 -27.88 21.77
C ASP A 85 -30.73 -27.49 23.23
N LYS A 86 -29.94 -26.55 23.78
CA LYS A 86 -30.03 -26.11 25.18
C LYS A 86 -29.83 -27.22 26.23
N LYS A 87 -29.51 -28.46 25.83
CA LYS A 87 -29.50 -29.64 26.72
C LYS A 87 -28.27 -30.53 26.56
N ILE A 88 -27.82 -30.76 25.33
CA ILE A 88 -26.79 -31.75 25.03
C ILE A 88 -25.43 -31.07 25.09
N LYS A 89 -24.52 -31.61 25.89
CA LYS A 89 -23.19 -31.02 26.15
C LYS A 89 -22.09 -31.96 25.68
N PHE A 90 -21.19 -31.44 24.85
CA PHE A 90 -19.97 -32.08 24.40
C PHE A 90 -18.76 -31.34 24.94
N ASP A 91 -17.82 -32.06 25.52
CA ASP A 91 -16.63 -31.48 26.14
C ASP A 91 -15.52 -31.34 25.11
N PHE A 92 -14.82 -30.20 25.10
CA PHE A 92 -13.60 -30.08 24.32
C PHE A 92 -12.59 -31.11 24.82
N ASN A 93 -12.18 -32.01 23.93
CA ASN A 93 -11.47 -33.23 24.27
C ASN A 93 -9.94 -33.04 24.32
N SER A 94 -9.44 -31.87 23.93
CA SER A 94 -8.04 -31.50 24.09
C SER A 94 -7.88 -30.00 24.33
N ALA A 95 -6.84 -29.65 25.08
CA ALA A 95 -6.38 -28.28 25.32
C ALA A 95 -4.85 -28.28 25.25
N GLU A 96 -4.28 -27.49 24.35
CA GLU A 96 -2.83 -27.34 24.15
C GLU A 96 -2.41 -25.90 24.44
N ALA A 97 -1.39 -25.73 25.29
CA ALA A 97 -0.75 -24.43 25.47
C ALA A 97 0.16 -24.13 24.29
N LEU A 98 -0.14 -23.06 23.56
CA LEU A 98 0.67 -22.58 22.45
C LEU A 98 1.75 -21.61 22.95
N ASN A 99 2.56 -22.08 23.91
CA ASN A 99 3.66 -21.28 24.45
C ASN A 99 4.97 -21.67 23.77
N TYR A 100 5.39 -20.82 22.85
CA TYR A 100 6.44 -21.08 21.88
C TYR A 100 7.83 -20.64 22.36
N HIS A 101 7.94 -20.07 23.57
CA HIS A 101 9.21 -19.79 24.22
C HIS A 101 9.33 -20.60 25.51
N GLU A 102 10.44 -21.33 25.68
CA GLU A 102 10.79 -22.13 26.86
C GLU A 102 11.08 -21.30 28.12
N VAL A 103 10.67 -20.04 28.16
CA VAL A 103 10.82 -19.23 29.38
C VAL A 103 9.77 -19.73 30.37
N SER A 104 10.25 -20.22 31.52
CA SER A 104 9.42 -20.70 32.63
C SER A 104 8.23 -19.77 32.84
N VAL A 105 7.02 -20.27 32.54
CA VAL A 105 5.79 -19.50 32.70
C VAL A 105 5.71 -19.07 34.16
N ASN A 106 5.83 -17.76 34.40
CA ASN A 106 5.56 -17.22 35.73
C ASN A 106 4.15 -17.67 36.12
N LYS A 107 3.94 -18.07 37.38
CA LYS A 107 2.69 -18.70 37.88
C LYS A 107 1.38 -17.92 37.65
N ASN A 108 1.43 -16.74 37.04
CA ASN A 108 0.29 -15.85 36.78
C ASN A 108 0.20 -15.36 35.31
N GLU A 109 1.02 -15.87 34.38
CA GLU A 109 1.02 -15.39 32.99
C GLU A 109 0.03 -16.20 32.13
N THR A 110 -0.89 -15.50 31.45
CA THR A 110 -1.85 -16.12 30.52
C THR A 110 -1.20 -16.33 29.17
N VAL A 111 -1.40 -17.50 28.57
CA VAL A 111 -0.90 -17.84 27.24
C VAL A 111 -2.07 -18.23 26.31
N PRO A 112 -1.89 -18.15 24.98
CA PRO A 112 -2.85 -18.72 24.05
C PRO A 112 -2.98 -20.24 24.26
N MET A 113 -4.18 -20.69 24.61
CA MET A 113 -4.58 -22.08 24.69
C MET A 113 -5.46 -22.42 23.49
N LEU A 114 -5.13 -23.49 22.78
CA LEU A 114 -5.92 -24.08 21.71
C LEU A 114 -6.77 -25.21 22.27
N TYR A 115 -8.09 -25.09 22.18
CA TYR A 115 -8.99 -26.18 22.50
C TYR A 115 -9.56 -26.79 21.24
N GLN A 116 -9.66 -28.13 21.20
CA GLN A 116 -10.26 -28.86 20.07
C GLN A 116 -11.44 -29.69 20.53
N LEU A 117 -12.47 -29.75 19.69
CA LEU A 117 -13.64 -30.62 19.86
C LEU A 117 -13.88 -31.37 18.55
N LYS A 118 -13.71 -32.69 18.61
CA LYS A 118 -13.97 -33.58 17.47
C LYS A 118 -15.39 -34.13 17.55
N LEU A 119 -16.20 -33.83 16.54
CA LEU A 119 -17.57 -34.27 16.38
C LEU A 119 -17.67 -35.22 15.19
N SER A 120 -18.53 -36.23 15.28
CA SER A 120 -19.00 -36.97 14.11
C SER A 120 -20.35 -36.41 13.70
N TYR A 121 -20.69 -36.43 12.42
CA TYR A 121 -22.03 -36.12 11.97
C TYR A 121 -22.52 -37.13 10.94
N VAL A 122 -23.83 -37.25 10.85
CA VAL A 122 -24.55 -38.20 10.00
C VAL A 122 -25.78 -37.50 9.45
N TYR A 123 -26.05 -37.66 8.16
CA TYR A 123 -27.32 -37.25 7.58
C TYR A 123 -28.36 -38.32 7.86
N ASN A 124 -29.51 -37.93 8.41
CA ASN A 124 -30.66 -38.83 8.50
C ASN A 124 -31.37 -38.94 7.13
N ASP A 125 -32.31 -39.88 7.03
CA ASP A 125 -33.07 -40.15 5.80
C ASP A 125 -33.92 -38.95 5.30
N LYS A 126 -34.05 -37.91 6.14
CA LYS A 126 -34.74 -36.65 5.83
C LYS A 126 -33.77 -35.53 5.44
N GLY A 127 -32.48 -35.83 5.25
CA GLY A 127 -31.43 -34.87 4.94
C GLY A 127 -31.00 -33.97 6.11
N GLN A 128 -31.48 -34.22 7.33
CA GLN A 128 -31.09 -33.45 8.50
C GLN A 128 -29.76 -33.95 9.06
N VAL A 129 -28.91 -33.00 9.48
CA VAL A 129 -27.62 -33.30 10.10
C VAL A 129 -27.83 -33.65 11.57
N GLY A 130 -27.47 -34.87 11.94
CA GLY A 130 -27.35 -35.31 13.31
C GLY A 130 -25.88 -35.35 13.73
N ILE A 131 -25.56 -34.90 14.94
CA ILE A 131 -24.20 -34.81 15.46
C ILE A 131 -24.02 -35.81 16.60
N TYR A 132 -22.90 -36.51 16.58
CA TYR A 132 -22.50 -37.54 17.53
C TYR A 132 -21.15 -37.22 18.16
N HIS A 133 -21.06 -37.34 19.48
CA HIS A 133 -19.79 -37.29 20.21
C HIS A 133 -19.90 -38.08 21.51
N ASP A 134 -18.96 -38.99 21.75
CA ASP A 134 -18.90 -39.85 22.94
C ASP A 134 -20.25 -40.51 23.31
N GLY A 135 -20.93 -41.08 22.30
CA GLY A 135 -22.20 -41.80 22.47
C GLY A 135 -23.43 -40.92 22.68
N LYS A 136 -23.29 -39.59 22.67
CA LYS A 136 -24.40 -38.64 22.72
C LYS A 136 -24.76 -38.16 21.30
N TYR A 137 -26.06 -38.00 21.03
CA TYR A 137 -26.61 -37.60 19.73
C TYR A 137 -27.53 -36.38 19.83
N CYS A 138 -27.41 -35.41 18.92
CA CYS A 138 -28.34 -34.29 18.78
C CYS A 138 -28.69 -34.02 17.30
N ILE A 139 -29.91 -33.54 17.05
CA ILE A 139 -30.39 -33.14 15.71
C ILE A 139 -30.48 -31.61 15.70
N THR A 140 -29.36 -30.94 15.43
CA THR A 140 -29.36 -29.49 15.31
C THR A 140 -28.13 -28.99 14.58
N SER A 141 -28.26 -27.84 13.92
CA SER A 141 -27.17 -27.14 13.26
C SER A 141 -26.51 -26.07 14.13
N SER A 142 -27.11 -25.68 15.27
CA SER A 142 -26.61 -24.59 16.12
C SER A 142 -26.16 -25.05 17.50
N TYR A 143 -25.17 -24.36 18.05
CA TYR A 143 -24.66 -24.61 19.40
C TYR A 143 -24.22 -23.34 20.11
N LYS A 144 -24.19 -23.41 21.45
CA LYS A 144 -23.66 -22.40 22.35
C LYS A 144 -22.47 -22.95 23.12
N PHE A 145 -21.51 -22.12 23.51
CA PHE A 145 -20.43 -22.58 24.40
C PHE A 145 -20.76 -22.36 25.88
N ARG A 146 -20.27 -23.27 26.72
CA ARG A 146 -20.29 -23.21 28.18
C ARG A 146 -18.89 -23.46 28.72
N ILE A 147 -18.57 -22.86 29.84
CA ILE A 147 -17.32 -23.11 30.56
C ILE A 147 -17.66 -23.56 31.98
N SER A 148 -16.91 -24.53 32.50
CA SER A 148 -16.95 -24.96 33.89
C SER A 148 -15.56 -25.25 34.46
N GLU A 149 -15.40 -25.10 35.76
CA GLU A 149 -14.22 -25.57 36.50
C GLU A 149 -14.50 -27.01 36.97
N PRO A 150 -13.57 -27.97 36.76
CA PRO A 150 -13.75 -29.35 37.21
C PRO A 150 -13.98 -29.44 38.71
N GLY A 151 -15.01 -30.16 39.14
CA GLY A 151 -15.25 -30.48 40.55
C GLY A 151 -16.04 -29.43 41.36
N ARG A 152 -16.48 -28.32 40.77
CA ARG A 152 -17.44 -27.39 41.41
C ARG A 152 -18.86 -27.64 40.94
N THR A 153 -19.78 -27.93 41.87
CA THR A 153 -21.21 -28.19 41.63
C THR A 153 -22.00 -26.94 41.25
N HIS A 154 -21.48 -25.74 41.56
CA HIS A 154 -22.04 -24.48 41.07
C HIS A 154 -21.53 -24.18 39.67
N THR A 155 -22.22 -24.74 38.67
CA THR A 155 -22.02 -24.37 37.29
C THR A 155 -22.56 -22.96 37.03
N SER A 156 -21.71 -21.94 37.07
CA SER A 156 -22.04 -20.62 36.54
C SER A 156 -22.42 -20.75 35.06
N HIS A 157 -23.60 -20.26 34.72
CA HIS A 157 -24.10 -20.19 33.35
C HIS A 157 -23.50 -18.96 32.69
N TYR A 158 -22.72 -19.16 31.64
CA TYR A 158 -22.19 -18.08 30.82
C TYR A 158 -22.84 -18.21 29.45
N ASP A 159 -23.79 -17.33 29.14
CA ASP A 159 -24.38 -17.27 27.80
C ASP A 159 -23.33 -16.61 26.89
N VAL A 160 -22.89 -17.32 25.85
CA VAL A 160 -22.30 -16.65 24.68
C VAL A 160 -23.35 -15.65 24.19
N ASN A 161 -22.95 -14.43 23.81
CA ASN A 161 -23.87 -13.44 23.25
C ASN A 161 -24.88 -14.12 22.32
N SER A 162 -26.17 -13.81 22.51
CA SER A 162 -27.34 -14.28 21.74
C SER A 162 -27.31 -13.94 20.25
N LEU A 163 -26.14 -13.59 19.71
CA LEU A 163 -25.88 -13.16 18.35
C LEU A 163 -25.02 -14.17 17.57
N HIS A 164 -24.46 -15.20 18.20
CA HIS A 164 -23.67 -16.23 17.51
C HIS A 164 -24.22 -17.62 17.81
N ASP A 165 -25.41 -17.91 17.28
CA ASP A 165 -25.73 -19.29 16.94
C ASP A 165 -24.75 -19.67 15.82
N ILE A 166 -23.64 -20.34 16.19
CA ILE A 166 -22.66 -20.77 15.19
C ILE A 166 -23.26 -21.99 14.51
N MET A 167 -23.61 -21.83 13.24
CA MET A 167 -24.03 -22.94 12.42
C MET A 167 -22.85 -23.83 12.09
N ILE A 168 -22.95 -25.12 12.40
CA ILE A 168 -22.04 -26.11 11.87
C ILE A 168 -22.28 -26.18 10.36
N ASN A 169 -21.24 -25.88 9.59
CA ASN A 169 -21.22 -26.22 8.18
C ASN A 169 -20.68 -27.66 8.02
N PRO A 170 -21.54 -28.67 7.79
CA PRO A 170 -21.12 -30.05 7.63
C PRO A 170 -20.28 -30.28 6.37
N SER A 171 -20.28 -29.36 5.40
CA SER A 171 -19.39 -29.48 4.23
C SER A 171 -17.92 -29.17 4.56
N VAL A 172 -17.62 -28.66 5.77
CA VAL A 172 -16.28 -28.27 6.18
C VAL A 172 -15.83 -29.08 7.39
N SER A 173 -14.80 -29.92 7.20
CA SER A 173 -14.27 -30.85 8.22
C SER A 173 -13.51 -30.15 9.35
N ASN A 174 -13.07 -28.90 9.17
CA ASN A 174 -12.33 -28.13 10.17
C ASN A 174 -12.92 -26.72 10.30
N GLN A 175 -13.33 -26.33 11.50
CA GLN A 175 -13.90 -25.00 11.79
C GLN A 175 -13.05 -24.28 12.84
N PHE A 176 -12.55 -23.11 12.47
CA PHE A 176 -11.73 -22.22 13.29
C PHE A 176 -12.61 -21.09 13.83
N LEU A 177 -12.74 -21.04 15.15
CA LEU A 177 -13.69 -20.18 15.82
C LEU A 177 -12.97 -18.91 16.29
N PHE A 178 -13.26 -17.80 15.64
CA PHE A 178 -12.67 -16.49 15.92
C PHE A 178 -13.54 -15.68 16.89
N GLY A 179 -12.91 -14.89 17.77
CA GLY A 179 -13.60 -13.85 18.54
C GLY A 179 -14.71 -14.34 19.48
N VAL A 180 -14.71 -15.61 19.88
CA VAL A 180 -15.77 -16.17 20.73
C VAL A 180 -15.74 -15.49 22.12
N HIS A 181 -16.78 -14.73 22.46
CA HIS A 181 -16.92 -14.06 23.76
C HIS A 181 -17.88 -14.84 24.68
N PHE A 182 -17.51 -15.00 25.95
CA PHE A 182 -18.40 -15.55 26.98
C PHE A 182 -18.91 -14.40 27.86
N LYS A 183 -20.24 -14.26 28.05
CA LYS A 183 -20.78 -13.24 28.97
C LYS A 183 -20.68 -13.73 30.40
N GLY A 184 -20.09 -12.92 31.28
CA GLY A 184 -19.96 -13.21 32.71
C GLY A 184 -21.25 -12.95 33.50
N GLY A 185 -21.65 -13.90 34.36
CA GLY A 185 -22.57 -13.69 35.47
C GLY A 185 -21.86 -13.85 36.81
N ILE A 186 -21.74 -12.75 37.57
CA ILE A 186 -21.53 -12.67 39.03
C ILE A 186 -20.12 -12.99 39.62
N ILE A 187 -19.18 -13.67 38.95
CA ILE A 187 -17.84 -13.92 39.54
C ILE A 187 -16.71 -13.29 38.72
N SER A 188 -15.76 -12.66 39.43
CA SER A 188 -14.55 -12.00 38.92
C SER A 188 -13.90 -12.74 37.73
N LEU A 189 -13.89 -12.07 36.58
CA LEU A 189 -13.29 -12.43 35.29
C LEU A 189 -11.81 -12.87 35.32
N LYS A 190 -11.12 -12.76 36.46
CA LYS A 190 -9.68 -13.02 36.56
C LYS A 190 -9.28 -14.49 36.42
N ALA A 191 -10.20 -15.45 36.63
CA ALA A 191 -9.85 -16.86 36.66
C ALA A 191 -10.41 -17.73 35.52
N ALA A 192 -11.53 -17.37 34.86
CA ALA A 192 -12.13 -18.14 33.74
C ALA A 192 -11.11 -18.40 32.60
N PRO A 193 -11.28 -19.40 31.69
CA PRO A 193 -10.40 -19.53 30.52
C PRO A 193 -10.54 -18.21 29.78
N GLY A 194 -9.47 -17.44 29.87
CA GLY A 194 -9.48 -15.98 29.94
C GLY A 194 -9.86 -15.32 28.64
N SER A 195 -9.57 -14.03 28.50
CA SER A 195 -10.13 -13.19 27.44
C SER A 195 -10.05 -13.82 26.04
N SER A 196 -11.10 -13.60 25.25
CA SER A 196 -11.10 -13.91 23.82
C SER A 196 -9.86 -13.32 23.16
N ILE A 197 -9.20 -14.09 22.30
CA ILE A 197 -8.17 -13.54 21.42
C ILE A 197 -8.87 -12.76 20.30
N SER A 198 -8.35 -11.57 19.95
CA SER A 198 -8.86 -10.77 18.84
C SER A 198 -8.81 -11.56 17.53
N LEU A 199 -9.71 -11.24 16.60
CA LEU A 199 -9.73 -11.81 15.26
C LEU A 199 -8.34 -11.76 14.60
N TRP A 200 -7.74 -10.57 14.57
CA TRP A 200 -6.43 -10.34 13.94
C TRP A 200 -5.30 -11.15 14.58
N ASP A 201 -5.28 -11.30 15.91
CA ASP A 201 -4.24 -12.06 16.61
C ASP A 201 -4.44 -13.57 16.47
N SER A 202 -5.68 -14.01 16.26
CA SER A 202 -6.03 -15.44 16.14
C SER A 202 -5.53 -16.03 14.83
N LEU A 203 -5.56 -15.27 13.73
CA LEU A 203 -5.09 -15.71 12.41
C LEU A 203 -3.61 -16.17 12.41
N PRO A 204 -2.63 -15.39 12.89
CA PRO A 204 -1.26 -15.85 12.96
C PRO A 204 -1.11 -17.00 13.95
N ILE A 205 -1.77 -17.00 15.11
CA ILE A 205 -1.66 -18.13 16.06
C ILE A 205 -2.13 -19.45 15.43
N PHE A 206 -3.29 -19.47 14.78
CA PHE A 206 -3.80 -20.66 14.11
C PHE A 206 -2.88 -21.09 12.96
N THR A 207 -2.45 -20.14 12.12
CA THR A 207 -1.57 -20.44 10.99
C THR A 207 -0.27 -21.08 11.48
N TYR A 208 0.38 -20.50 12.50
CA TYR A 208 1.62 -21.04 13.05
C TYR A 208 1.44 -22.42 13.69
N TYR A 209 0.31 -22.67 14.35
CA TYR A 209 -0.02 -24.01 14.85
C TYR A 209 -0.13 -25.03 13.70
N LEU A 210 -0.82 -24.69 12.62
CA LEU A 210 -0.96 -25.56 11.44
C LEU A 210 0.38 -25.79 10.74
N LEU A 211 1.23 -24.76 10.64
CA LEU A 211 2.58 -24.87 10.06
C LEU A 211 3.46 -25.81 10.88
N ARG A 212 3.50 -25.64 12.21
CA ARG A 212 4.27 -26.50 13.12
C ARG A 212 3.81 -27.96 13.06
N THR A 213 2.51 -28.18 12.96
CA THR A 213 1.91 -29.53 12.87
C THR A 213 1.83 -30.07 11.44
N GLN A 214 2.37 -29.34 10.47
CA GLN A 214 2.36 -29.68 9.04
C GLN A 214 0.96 -30.02 8.48
N SER A 215 -0.09 -29.43 9.07
CA SER A 215 -1.50 -29.65 8.68
C SER A 215 -1.95 -28.61 7.65
N TYR A 216 -1.22 -28.50 6.53
CA TYR A 216 -1.46 -27.47 5.51
C TYR A 216 -2.80 -27.58 4.79
N ASP A 217 -3.34 -28.80 4.71
CA ASP A 217 -4.67 -29.12 4.16
C ASP A 217 -5.81 -28.36 4.86
N LYS A 218 -5.57 -27.88 6.09
CA LYS A 218 -6.55 -27.13 6.88
C LYS A 218 -6.47 -25.62 6.69
N CYS A 219 -5.44 -25.11 6.02
CA CYS A 219 -5.22 -23.67 5.89
C CYS A 219 -6.26 -22.98 5.01
N ASP A 220 -6.73 -23.63 3.94
CA ASP A 220 -7.77 -23.07 3.07
C ASP A 220 -9.06 -22.83 3.86
N ALA A 221 -9.48 -23.81 4.66
CA ALA A 221 -10.64 -23.67 5.54
C ALA A 221 -10.46 -22.55 6.59
N LEU A 222 -9.25 -22.37 7.14
CA LEU A 222 -8.92 -21.27 8.05
C LEU A 222 -9.07 -19.91 7.36
N PHE A 223 -8.50 -19.76 6.17
CA PHE A 223 -8.45 -18.51 5.42
C PHE A 223 -9.84 -18.11 4.89
N ASP A 224 -10.62 -19.06 4.38
CA ASP A 224 -11.99 -18.81 3.93
C ASP A 224 -12.89 -18.35 5.08
N GLN A 225 -12.80 -19.02 6.23
CA GLN A 225 -13.58 -18.65 7.41
C GLN A 225 -13.17 -17.27 7.94
N PHE A 226 -11.87 -16.98 7.96
CA PHE A 226 -11.37 -15.66 8.33
C PHE A 226 -11.95 -14.56 7.44
N LYS A 227 -11.91 -14.77 6.12
CA LYS A 227 -12.41 -13.81 5.13
C LYS A 227 -13.92 -13.60 5.25
N ILE A 228 -14.70 -14.67 5.44
CA ILE A 228 -16.16 -14.55 5.69
C ILE A 228 -16.44 -13.69 6.92
N ILE A 229 -15.68 -13.88 8.01
CA ILE A 229 -15.86 -13.11 9.25
C ILE A 229 -15.43 -11.65 9.05
N GLU A 230 -14.32 -11.42 8.37
CA GLU A 230 -13.85 -10.07 8.01
C GLU A 230 -14.92 -9.31 7.20
N GLU A 231 -15.50 -9.94 6.17
CA GLU A 231 -16.49 -9.31 5.30
C GLU A 231 -17.84 -9.07 6.00
N SER A 232 -18.28 -10.03 6.83
CA SER A 232 -19.59 -9.98 7.50
C SER A 232 -19.61 -9.06 8.73
N SER A 233 -18.55 -9.09 9.55
CA SER A 233 -18.46 -8.26 10.76
C SER A 233 -17.82 -6.89 10.51
N ARG A 234 -17.22 -6.69 9.33
CA ARG A 234 -16.45 -5.49 8.93
C ARG A 234 -15.57 -4.95 10.06
N PRO A 235 -14.73 -5.80 10.68
CA PRO A 235 -13.87 -5.34 11.75
C PRO A 235 -12.85 -4.38 11.15
N VAL A 236 -12.77 -3.15 11.68
CA VAL A 236 -11.80 -2.17 11.19
C VAL A 236 -10.41 -2.54 11.70
N MET A 237 -9.48 -2.81 10.79
CA MET A 237 -8.08 -3.01 11.14
C MET A 237 -7.41 -1.66 11.41
N SER A 238 -7.27 -1.28 12.67
CA SER A 238 -6.50 -0.10 13.09
C SER A 238 -4.99 -0.32 12.99
N SER A 239 -4.19 0.76 13.05
CA SER A 239 -2.72 0.68 13.10
C SER A 239 -2.22 -0.18 14.28
N ASN A 240 -2.82 -0.03 15.47
CA ASN A 240 -2.46 -0.84 16.64
C ASN A 240 -2.77 -2.33 16.43
N CYS A 241 -3.83 -2.66 15.70
CA CYS A 241 -4.15 -4.04 15.34
C CYS A 241 -3.11 -4.62 14.38
N LEU A 242 -2.65 -3.82 13.40
CA LEU A 242 -1.62 -4.22 12.45
C LEU A 242 -0.25 -4.40 13.12
N GLU A 243 0.15 -3.48 13.99
CA GLU A 243 1.38 -3.62 14.79
C GLU A 243 1.33 -4.88 15.65
N ARG A 244 0.22 -5.14 16.36
CA ARG A 244 0.04 -6.38 17.14
C ARG A 244 0.09 -7.62 16.27
N PHE A 245 -0.56 -7.61 15.11
CA PHE A 245 -0.53 -8.74 14.17
C PHE A 245 0.92 -9.06 13.75
N LEU A 246 1.69 -8.04 13.35
CA LEU A 246 3.08 -8.21 12.90
C LEU A 246 4.01 -8.60 14.05
N SER A 247 3.79 -8.05 15.25
CA SER A 247 4.49 -8.45 16.46
C SER A 247 4.25 -9.92 16.80
N MET A 248 3.01 -10.41 16.65
CA MET A 248 2.67 -11.83 16.84
C MET A 248 3.31 -12.72 15.78
N CYS A 249 3.35 -12.27 14.52
CA CYS A 249 4.09 -12.98 13.46
C CYS A 249 5.58 -13.08 13.81
N LEU A 250 6.22 -11.99 14.23
CA LEU A 250 7.63 -12.01 14.63
C LEU A 250 7.86 -12.94 15.84
N LYS A 251 7.01 -12.84 16.86
CA LYS A 251 7.09 -13.63 18.09
C LYS A 251 7.14 -15.13 17.79
N TYR A 252 6.23 -15.60 16.93
CA TYR A 252 6.14 -17.03 16.63
C TYR A 252 7.06 -17.49 15.48
N LEU A 253 7.71 -16.56 14.76
CA LEU A 253 8.60 -16.90 13.64
C LEU A 253 9.66 -17.92 14.01
N SER A 254 10.31 -17.71 15.16
CA SER A 254 11.39 -18.58 15.65
C SER A 254 11.00 -20.05 15.81
N THR A 255 9.71 -20.38 16.01
CA THR A 255 9.29 -21.78 16.21
C THR A 255 8.93 -22.53 14.93
N ILE A 256 8.81 -21.80 13.83
CA ILE A 256 8.56 -22.39 12.51
C ILE A 256 9.70 -22.10 11.54
N GLU A 257 10.76 -21.40 11.94
CA GLU A 257 11.85 -21.00 11.04
C GLU A 257 12.52 -22.19 10.37
N ASP A 258 12.78 -23.28 11.11
CA ASP A 258 13.29 -24.53 10.54
C ASP A 258 12.30 -25.15 9.54
N VAL A 259 11.00 -25.11 9.85
CA VAL A 259 9.94 -25.61 8.96
C VAL A 259 9.89 -24.78 7.67
N LEU A 260 9.97 -23.44 7.75
CA LEU A 260 10.02 -22.55 6.60
C LEU A 260 11.29 -22.77 5.75
N ASN A 261 12.41 -23.11 6.39
CA ASN A 261 13.68 -23.42 5.72
C ASN A 261 13.70 -24.82 5.07
N GLN A 262 12.83 -25.74 5.48
CA GLN A 262 12.79 -27.10 4.91
C GLN A 262 11.61 -27.31 3.94
N ASP A 263 10.45 -26.71 4.22
CA ASP A 263 9.21 -26.97 3.52
C ASP A 263 8.68 -25.71 2.78
N LEU A 264 8.53 -25.84 1.46
CA LEU A 264 8.03 -24.76 0.60
C LEU A 264 6.54 -24.49 0.81
N ASN A 265 5.74 -25.50 1.18
CA ASN A 265 4.32 -25.31 1.45
C ASN A 265 4.09 -24.44 2.68
N ALA A 266 4.93 -24.58 3.71
CA ALA A 266 4.86 -23.73 4.89
C ALA A 266 5.08 -22.26 4.53
N LEU A 267 6.07 -21.97 3.68
CA LEU A 267 6.36 -20.62 3.23
C LEU A 267 5.25 -20.06 2.34
N LYS A 268 4.69 -20.88 1.43
CA LYS A 268 3.51 -20.51 0.62
C LYS A 268 2.33 -20.12 1.52
N VAL A 269 1.97 -20.95 2.49
CA VAL A 269 0.86 -20.70 3.44
C VAL A 269 1.09 -19.41 4.23
N LEU A 270 2.31 -19.17 4.71
CA LEU A 270 2.63 -17.95 5.45
C LEU A 270 2.43 -16.70 4.59
N ILE A 271 2.85 -16.73 3.33
CA ILE A 271 2.65 -15.62 2.38
C ILE A 271 1.16 -15.41 2.10
N GLN A 272 0.39 -16.49 1.91
CA GLN A 272 -1.07 -16.42 1.71
C GLN A 272 -1.78 -15.84 2.94
N MET A 273 -1.35 -16.15 4.16
CA MET A 273 -1.87 -15.52 5.38
C MET A 273 -1.67 -13.99 5.36
N ILE A 274 -0.48 -13.51 4.94
CA ILE A 274 -0.20 -12.08 4.83
C ILE A 274 -1.13 -11.39 3.82
N ALA A 275 -1.54 -12.09 2.77
CA ALA A 275 -2.47 -11.56 1.77
C ALA A 275 -3.88 -11.25 2.31
N LEU A 276 -4.26 -11.84 3.44
CA LEU A 276 -5.57 -11.63 4.07
C LEU A 276 -5.67 -10.31 4.83
N ILE A 277 -4.55 -9.61 5.04
CA ILE A 277 -4.52 -8.39 5.85
C ILE A 277 -5.08 -7.21 5.02
N PRO A 278 -6.14 -6.54 5.49
CA PRO A 278 -6.63 -5.33 4.84
C PRO A 278 -5.73 -4.15 5.19
N ILE A 279 -5.14 -3.55 4.17
CA ILE A 279 -4.26 -2.38 4.33
C ILE A 279 -4.84 -1.17 3.63
N SER A 280 -4.76 -0.04 4.32
CA SER A 280 -5.26 1.24 3.85
C SER A 280 -4.36 2.37 4.34
N LYS A 281 -4.54 3.56 3.78
CA LYS A 281 -3.86 4.78 4.25
C LYS A 281 -4.02 5.02 5.76
N GLN A 282 -5.13 4.58 6.36
CA GLN A 282 -5.47 4.87 7.75
C GLN A 282 -4.77 3.97 8.77
N ASN A 283 -4.35 2.77 8.36
CA ASN A 283 -3.78 1.77 9.27
C ASN A 283 -2.30 1.49 9.07
N ILE A 284 -1.66 2.21 8.13
CA ILE A 284 -0.27 1.97 7.76
C ILE A 284 0.71 2.62 8.74
N MET A 285 0.97 1.93 9.84
CA MET A 285 2.06 2.21 10.76
C MET A 285 2.84 0.93 10.99
N PHE A 286 4.10 0.91 10.55
CA PHE A 286 4.98 -0.25 10.68
C PHE A 286 6.08 0.09 11.67
N ASP A 287 6.25 -0.75 12.68
CA ASP A 287 7.24 -0.61 13.73
C ASP A 287 8.53 -1.40 13.38
N GLU A 288 9.42 -1.59 14.36
CA GLU A 288 10.63 -2.38 14.17
C GLU A 288 10.34 -3.89 14.09
N ASN A 289 9.25 -4.35 14.73
CA ASN A 289 8.83 -5.75 14.65
C ASN A 289 8.41 -6.12 13.22
N ALA A 290 7.66 -5.23 12.56
CA ALA A 290 7.30 -5.37 11.15
C ALA A 290 8.54 -5.53 10.26
N SER A 291 9.55 -4.68 10.46
CA SER A 291 10.79 -4.72 9.68
C SER A 291 11.60 -6.00 9.92
N GLY A 292 11.69 -6.45 11.18
CA GLY A 292 12.34 -7.70 11.57
C GLY A 292 11.68 -8.92 10.93
N PHE A 293 10.36 -9.05 11.07
CA PHE A 293 9.59 -10.14 10.48
C PHE A 293 9.76 -10.20 8.96
N VAL A 294 9.51 -9.08 8.28
CA VAL A 294 9.55 -9.00 6.82
C VAL A 294 10.94 -9.28 6.27
N SER A 295 12.00 -8.78 6.93
CA SER A 295 13.37 -9.01 6.46
C SER A 295 13.76 -10.49 6.52
N VAL A 296 13.37 -11.21 7.57
CA VAL A 296 13.63 -12.66 7.68
C VAL A 296 12.87 -13.41 6.58
N ILE A 297 11.57 -13.15 6.43
CA ILE A 297 10.74 -13.84 5.44
C ILE A 297 11.21 -13.57 4.02
N LEU A 298 11.47 -12.31 3.64
CA LEU A 298 11.95 -11.97 2.29
C LEU A 298 13.33 -12.59 2.01
N LYS A 299 14.21 -12.73 3.01
CA LYS A 299 15.49 -13.44 2.85
C LYS A 299 15.28 -14.92 2.52
N ILE A 300 14.37 -15.59 3.23
CA ILE A 300 14.03 -17.00 2.96
C ILE A 300 13.42 -17.13 1.56
N ILE A 301 12.49 -16.24 1.17
CA ILE A 301 11.88 -16.23 -0.16
C ILE A 301 12.94 -16.01 -1.24
N SER A 302 13.85 -15.07 -1.06
CA SER A 302 14.91 -14.75 -2.03
C SER A 302 15.78 -15.97 -2.37
N GLY A 303 16.08 -16.82 -1.38
CA GLY A 303 16.81 -18.07 -1.58
C GLY A 303 16.01 -19.20 -2.23
N LYS A 304 14.67 -19.08 -2.29
CA LYS A 304 13.76 -20.17 -2.67
C LYS A 304 12.73 -19.82 -3.75
N ILE A 305 12.74 -18.59 -4.27
CA ILE A 305 11.68 -18.05 -5.13
C ILE A 305 11.40 -18.96 -6.35
N ASN A 306 12.44 -19.40 -7.05
CA ASN A 306 12.29 -20.28 -8.21
C ASN A 306 11.57 -21.59 -7.87
N ASN A 307 11.88 -22.18 -6.71
CA ASN A 307 11.24 -23.42 -6.26
C ASN A 307 9.80 -23.17 -5.78
N LEU A 308 9.53 -22.02 -5.16
CA LEU A 308 8.16 -21.61 -4.80
C LEU A 308 7.28 -21.48 -6.05
N MET A 309 7.79 -20.84 -7.10
CA MET A 309 7.03 -20.65 -8.34
C MET A 309 6.59 -21.98 -8.99
N VAL A 310 7.34 -23.07 -8.79
CA VAL A 310 6.99 -24.41 -9.32
C VAL A 310 5.77 -25.02 -8.60
N ILE A 311 5.56 -24.72 -7.32
CA ILE A 311 4.50 -25.34 -6.52
C ILE A 311 3.21 -24.48 -6.42
N ILE A 312 3.27 -23.23 -6.86
CA ILE A 312 2.12 -22.32 -6.83
C ILE A 312 1.26 -22.57 -8.08
N ASN A 313 0.04 -23.06 -7.87
CA ASN A 313 -0.93 -23.20 -8.96
C ASN A 313 -1.64 -21.87 -9.24
N LYS A 314 -2.43 -21.83 -10.33
CA LYS A 314 -3.18 -20.63 -10.75
C LYS A 314 -4.18 -20.12 -9.69
N ASN A 315 -4.78 -21.03 -8.91
CA ASN A 315 -5.76 -20.65 -7.88
C ASN A 315 -5.06 -19.97 -6.69
N ASP A 316 -3.88 -20.47 -6.31
CA ASP A 316 -3.05 -19.95 -5.22
C ASP A 316 -2.36 -18.63 -5.57
N TRP A 317 -2.09 -18.41 -6.86
CA TRP A 317 -1.34 -17.25 -7.36
C TRP A 317 -1.92 -15.92 -6.88
N ILE A 318 -3.24 -15.78 -6.85
CA ILE A 318 -3.91 -14.54 -6.45
C ILE A 318 -3.58 -14.20 -4.98
N SER A 319 -3.69 -15.16 -4.08
CA SER A 319 -3.34 -14.94 -2.67
C SER A 319 -1.83 -14.78 -2.50
N PHE A 320 -1.03 -15.61 -3.17
CA PHE A 320 0.43 -15.54 -3.07
C PHE A 320 1.00 -14.19 -3.53
N HIS A 321 0.62 -13.70 -4.72
CA HIS A 321 1.15 -12.44 -5.25
C HIS A 321 0.77 -11.25 -4.35
N LYS A 322 -0.45 -11.23 -3.79
CA LYS A 322 -0.90 -10.18 -2.88
C LYS A 322 -0.10 -10.19 -1.58
N GLY A 323 0.20 -11.37 -1.03
CA GLY A 323 1.04 -11.52 0.15
C GLY A 323 2.48 -11.07 -0.11
N LEU A 324 3.09 -11.51 -1.22
CA LEU A 324 4.45 -11.16 -1.60
C LEU A 324 4.62 -9.65 -1.82
N THR A 325 3.72 -9.04 -2.60
CA THR A 325 3.75 -7.59 -2.88
C THR A 325 3.57 -6.78 -1.61
N LEU A 326 2.76 -7.26 -0.66
CA LEU A 326 2.62 -6.63 0.63
C LEU A 326 3.93 -6.69 1.45
N LEU A 327 4.59 -7.85 1.53
CA LEU A 327 5.88 -7.97 2.21
C LEU A 327 6.93 -7.00 1.63
N ILE A 328 7.03 -6.93 0.29
CA ILE A 328 7.93 -6.00 -0.40
C ILE A 328 7.57 -4.54 -0.09
N CYS A 329 6.28 -4.20 -0.10
CA CYS A 329 5.81 -2.85 0.25
C CYS A 329 6.22 -2.45 1.68
N ILE A 330 6.04 -3.35 2.66
CA ILE A 330 6.44 -3.09 4.06
C ILE A 330 7.95 -2.86 4.15
N LYS A 331 8.75 -3.67 3.45
CA LYS A 331 10.22 -3.53 3.44
C LYS A 331 10.63 -2.16 2.88
N ILE A 332 10.14 -1.78 1.69
CA ILE A 332 10.47 -0.50 1.05
C ILE A 332 10.04 0.69 1.92
N LEU A 333 8.84 0.64 2.53
CA LEU A 333 8.36 1.71 3.40
C LEU A 333 9.16 1.87 4.70
N ARG A 334 9.97 0.87 5.07
CA ARG A 334 10.81 0.85 6.27
C ARG A 334 12.30 0.96 5.99
N GLU A 335 12.73 1.02 4.73
CA GLU A 335 14.12 1.32 4.36
C GLU A 335 14.47 2.72 4.90
N LYS A 336 15.21 2.78 6.02
CA LYS A 336 15.59 4.03 6.70
C LYS A 336 16.72 4.76 5.96
N ASP A 337 17.53 4.04 5.17
CA ASP A 337 18.69 4.59 4.45
C ASP A 337 18.44 4.67 2.94
N LYS A 338 18.64 5.86 2.37
CA LYS A 338 18.67 6.08 0.90
C LYS A 338 19.79 5.30 0.18
N ASN A 339 20.73 4.74 0.95
CA ASN A 339 21.88 3.99 0.46
C ASN A 339 21.75 2.47 0.68
N ASP A 340 20.61 1.99 1.19
CA ASP A 340 20.39 0.54 1.31
C ASP A 340 20.30 -0.05 -0.11
N THR A 341 21.38 -0.68 -0.55
CA THR A 341 21.51 -1.27 -1.88
C THR A 341 20.72 -2.56 -2.03
N ASP A 342 20.06 -3.03 -0.97
CA ASP A 342 19.30 -4.26 -1.02
C ASP A 342 18.14 -4.09 -2.00
N ASN A 343 18.26 -4.73 -3.16
CA ASN A 343 17.31 -4.56 -4.23
C ASN A 343 16.08 -5.43 -3.97
N THR A 344 15.23 -5.00 -3.03
CA THR A 344 13.98 -5.70 -2.69
C THR A 344 13.09 -5.97 -3.91
N ILE A 345 13.19 -5.15 -4.97
CA ILE A 345 12.42 -5.29 -6.22
C ILE A 345 13.02 -6.33 -7.16
N ASP A 346 14.33 -6.62 -7.05
CA ASP A 346 14.97 -7.74 -7.75
C ASP A 346 14.30 -9.07 -7.42
N LEU A 347 13.63 -9.20 -6.27
CA LEU A 347 12.86 -10.41 -5.98
C LEU A 347 11.76 -10.66 -7.02
N LEU A 348 11.12 -9.61 -7.53
CA LEU A 348 10.11 -9.70 -8.60
C LEU A 348 10.75 -10.03 -9.96
N SER A 349 12.00 -9.61 -10.19
CA SER A 349 12.74 -9.90 -11.42
C SER A 349 12.98 -11.42 -11.62
N ARG A 350 12.97 -12.18 -10.52
CA ARG A 350 13.21 -13.64 -10.47
C ARG A 350 11.95 -14.49 -10.72
N ILE A 351 10.78 -13.88 -10.83
CA ILE A 351 9.55 -14.59 -11.20
C ILE A 351 9.67 -15.02 -12.67
N SER A 352 9.59 -16.33 -12.93
CA SER A 352 9.86 -16.91 -14.26
C SER A 352 8.79 -16.62 -15.31
N GLU A 353 7.52 -16.52 -14.90
CA GLU A 353 6.42 -16.21 -15.80
C GLU A 353 6.26 -14.70 -15.95
N LYS A 354 6.36 -14.20 -17.18
CA LYS A 354 6.32 -12.77 -17.48
C LYS A 354 5.01 -12.09 -17.04
N GLU A 355 3.86 -12.70 -17.34
CA GLU A 355 2.55 -12.15 -16.92
C GLU A 355 2.42 -12.04 -15.40
N GLN A 356 2.95 -13.04 -14.68
CA GLN A 356 2.96 -13.06 -13.21
C GLN A 356 3.89 -11.98 -12.64
N GLN A 357 5.09 -11.83 -13.22
CA GLN A 357 6.03 -10.77 -12.88
C GLN A 357 5.42 -9.37 -13.09
N GLU A 358 4.83 -9.13 -14.26
CA GLU A 358 4.18 -7.86 -14.61
C GLU A 358 3.01 -7.57 -13.67
N GLY A 359 2.16 -8.57 -13.40
CA GLY A 359 1.05 -8.47 -12.46
C GLY A 359 1.48 -8.13 -11.03
N ALA A 360 2.56 -8.75 -10.54
CA ALA A 360 3.10 -8.46 -9.21
C ALA A 360 3.68 -7.03 -9.12
N ALA A 361 4.41 -6.58 -10.14
CA ALA A 361 4.94 -5.22 -10.20
C ALA A 361 3.82 -4.17 -10.24
N LEU A 362 2.77 -4.41 -11.05
CA LEU A 362 1.59 -3.55 -11.11
C LEU A 362 0.85 -3.50 -9.77
N GLN A 363 0.67 -4.65 -9.11
CA GLN A 363 0.00 -4.72 -7.82
C GLN A 363 0.76 -3.96 -6.72
N LEU A 364 2.09 -4.03 -6.72
CA LEU A 364 2.92 -3.23 -5.81
C LEU A 364 2.69 -1.73 -6.04
N LEU A 365 2.68 -1.29 -7.29
CA LEU A 365 2.46 0.11 -7.64
C LEU A 365 1.06 0.60 -7.23
N LYS A 366 0.03 -0.21 -7.47
CA LYS A 366 -1.34 0.04 -6.99
C LYS A 366 -1.41 0.16 -5.48
N LEU A 367 -0.66 -0.67 -4.75
CA LEU A 367 -0.60 -0.62 -3.30
C LEU A 367 0.02 0.69 -2.80
N PHE A 368 1.14 1.14 -3.38
CA PHE A 368 1.73 2.44 -3.03
C PHE A 368 0.79 3.62 -3.28
N LYS A 369 0.05 3.60 -4.40
CA LYS A 369 -0.98 4.60 -4.70
C LYS A 369 -2.12 4.56 -3.67
N LEU A 370 -2.67 3.38 -3.37
CA LEU A 370 -3.74 3.20 -2.38
C LEU A 370 -3.33 3.75 -1.00
N LEU A 371 -2.05 3.61 -0.66
CA LEU A 371 -1.48 4.05 0.60
C LEU A 371 -1.11 5.54 0.62
N ASP A 372 -1.15 6.22 -0.52
CA ASP A 372 -0.65 7.58 -0.71
C ASP A 372 0.79 7.73 -0.21
N ARG A 373 1.63 6.76 -0.59
CA ARG A 373 3.06 6.69 -0.22
C ARG A 373 3.92 6.78 -1.46
N ARG A 374 5.04 7.50 -1.34
CA ARG A 374 5.96 7.69 -2.44
C ARG A 374 7.02 6.59 -2.49
N LEU A 375 7.43 6.23 -3.70
CA LEU A 375 8.46 5.24 -3.98
C LEU A 375 9.81 5.91 -4.28
N PRO A 376 10.93 5.43 -3.70
CA PRO A 376 12.26 5.90 -4.10
C PRO A 376 12.48 5.80 -5.62
N GLY A 377 13.15 6.79 -6.21
CA GLY A 377 13.26 6.91 -7.68
C GLY A 377 13.91 5.69 -8.35
N ASN A 378 14.99 5.17 -7.76
CA ASN A 378 15.66 3.95 -8.23
C ASN A 378 14.70 2.74 -8.24
N LYS A 379 13.96 2.54 -7.13
CA LYS A 379 12.99 1.47 -6.97
C LYS A 379 11.84 1.58 -7.99
N MET A 380 11.36 2.80 -8.22
CA MET A 380 10.31 3.06 -9.20
C MET A 380 10.77 2.76 -10.64
N MET A 381 11.98 3.19 -11.00
CA MET A 381 12.55 2.90 -12.32
C MET A 381 12.72 1.39 -12.54
N GLU A 382 13.07 0.64 -11.50
CA GLU A 382 13.13 -0.82 -11.57
C GLU A 382 11.76 -1.45 -11.80
N LEU A 383 10.70 -0.97 -11.13
CA LEU A 383 9.35 -1.47 -11.35
C LEU A 383 8.88 -1.25 -12.78
N TYR A 384 9.10 -0.05 -13.34
CA TYR A 384 8.72 0.22 -14.72
C TYR A 384 9.39 -0.71 -15.73
N LYS A 385 10.62 -1.21 -15.44
CA LYS A 385 11.29 -2.19 -16.30
C LYS A 385 10.67 -3.59 -16.24
N LEU A 386 9.96 -3.92 -15.17
CA LEU A 386 9.32 -5.23 -14.95
C LEU A 386 7.87 -5.27 -15.43
N MET A 387 7.31 -4.13 -15.83
CA MET A 387 5.90 -4.01 -16.19
C MET A 387 5.71 -3.97 -17.70
N ASN A 388 4.59 -4.50 -18.17
CA ASN A 388 4.11 -4.22 -19.52
C ASN A 388 3.66 -2.75 -19.57
N PRO A 389 4.25 -1.92 -20.43
CA PRO A 389 3.88 -0.52 -20.48
C PRO A 389 2.43 -0.26 -20.90
N LYS A 390 1.76 -1.22 -21.56
CA LYS A 390 0.34 -1.13 -21.90
C LYS A 390 -0.58 -1.13 -20.67
N ASP A 391 -0.12 -1.72 -19.56
CA ASP A 391 -0.86 -1.80 -18.31
C ASP A 391 -0.61 -0.58 -17.39
N LEU A 392 0.32 0.30 -17.77
CA LEU A 392 0.61 1.53 -17.06
C LEU A 392 -0.39 2.62 -17.45
N SER A 393 -1.19 3.05 -16.48
CA SER A 393 -2.02 4.24 -16.59
C SER A 393 -1.33 5.44 -15.96
N LEU A 394 -1.71 6.64 -16.40
CA LEU A 394 -1.14 7.89 -15.89
C LEU A 394 -1.26 7.96 -14.36
N GLU A 395 -2.40 7.59 -13.79
CA GLU A 395 -2.63 7.63 -12.35
C GLU A 395 -1.60 6.85 -11.50
N TYR A 396 -0.85 5.90 -12.09
CA TYR A 396 0.24 5.20 -11.40
C TYR A 396 1.57 5.96 -11.36
N LEU A 397 1.61 7.19 -11.89
CA LEU A 397 2.73 8.11 -11.71
C LEU A 397 2.65 8.88 -10.39
N GLU A 398 1.50 8.91 -9.71
CA GLU A 398 1.28 9.63 -8.43
C GLU A 398 2.28 9.26 -7.32
N PRO A 399 2.72 7.99 -7.19
CA PRO A 399 3.73 7.60 -6.19
C PRO A 399 5.16 8.09 -6.45
N THR A 400 5.44 8.79 -7.56
CA THR A 400 6.81 9.24 -7.89
C THR A 400 7.34 10.32 -6.94
N VAL A 401 8.67 10.35 -6.73
CA VAL A 401 9.34 11.30 -5.82
C VAL A 401 10.08 12.44 -6.50
N SER A 402 10.23 12.40 -7.83
CA SER A 402 11.10 13.30 -8.58
C SER A 402 10.62 13.48 -10.02
N TRP A 403 10.95 14.62 -10.63
CA TRP A 403 10.72 14.87 -12.06
C TRP A 403 11.34 13.83 -12.98
N GLU A 404 12.55 13.37 -12.69
CA GLU A 404 13.24 12.36 -13.50
C GLU A 404 12.42 11.07 -13.58
N THR A 405 12.03 10.53 -12.43
CA THR A 405 11.20 9.33 -12.34
C THR A 405 9.82 9.52 -12.99
N TYR A 406 9.20 10.69 -12.83
CA TYR A 406 7.92 11.04 -13.46
C TYR A 406 8.02 11.02 -14.99
N ILE A 407 9.04 11.67 -15.55
CA ILE A 407 9.26 11.71 -17.01
C ILE A 407 9.64 10.33 -17.55
N TYR A 408 10.42 9.55 -16.80
CA TYR A 408 10.74 8.18 -17.18
C TYR A 408 9.47 7.32 -17.28
N GLY A 409 8.59 7.39 -16.27
CA GLY A 409 7.30 6.70 -16.30
C GLY A 409 6.38 7.18 -17.43
N LEU A 410 6.30 8.49 -17.67
CA LEU A 410 5.58 9.05 -18.81
C LEU A 410 6.11 8.53 -20.14
N THR A 411 7.44 8.43 -20.30
CA THR A 411 8.06 7.94 -21.53
C THR A 411 7.61 6.51 -21.83
N HIS A 412 7.61 5.64 -20.82
CA HIS A 412 7.11 4.27 -20.93
C HIS A 412 5.65 4.21 -21.37
N ILE A 413 4.78 5.04 -20.77
CA ILE A 413 3.36 5.12 -21.13
C ILE A 413 3.20 5.60 -22.57
N VAL A 414 3.86 6.69 -22.96
CA VAL A 414 3.73 7.29 -24.30
C VAL A 414 4.26 6.37 -25.39
N ASP A 415 5.38 5.67 -25.15
CA ASP A 415 5.98 4.71 -26.10
C ASP A 415 5.03 3.57 -26.50
N ASN A 416 4.06 3.24 -25.64
CA ASN A 416 3.19 2.07 -25.79
C ASN A 416 1.70 2.43 -25.84
N CYS A 417 1.41 3.72 -26.00
CA CYS A 417 0.06 4.26 -26.00
C CYS A 417 -0.61 4.00 -27.36
N GLU A 418 -1.74 3.27 -27.38
CA GLU A 418 -2.57 3.08 -28.58
C GLU A 418 -3.59 4.22 -28.79
N TYR A 419 -3.63 5.19 -27.87
CA TYR A 419 -4.59 6.30 -27.89
C TYR A 419 -4.37 7.27 -29.06
N CYS A 420 -5.44 7.99 -29.42
CA CYS A 420 -5.31 9.19 -30.24
C CYS A 420 -4.37 10.18 -29.54
N MET A 421 -3.39 10.69 -30.28
CA MET A 421 -2.33 11.56 -29.74
C MET A 421 -2.86 12.81 -29.03
N ASN A 422 -3.98 13.36 -29.49
CA ASN A 422 -4.57 14.57 -28.90
C ASN A 422 -5.14 14.30 -27.50
N ASP A 423 -5.84 13.17 -27.32
CA ASP A 423 -6.42 12.80 -26.02
C ASP A 423 -5.33 12.54 -24.98
N LEU A 424 -4.22 11.91 -25.40
CA LEU A 424 -3.06 11.68 -24.54
C LEU A 424 -2.38 12.98 -24.11
N GLU A 425 -2.22 13.94 -25.03
CA GLU A 425 -1.64 15.25 -24.70
C GLU A 425 -2.46 15.96 -23.62
N ASP A 426 -3.78 15.97 -23.73
CA ASP A 426 -4.67 16.64 -22.76
C ASP A 426 -4.70 15.91 -21.42
N LEU A 427 -4.71 14.56 -21.41
CA LEU A 427 -4.61 13.78 -20.18
C LEU A 427 -3.30 14.04 -19.42
N ILE A 428 -2.16 14.12 -20.13
CA ILE A 428 -0.87 14.43 -19.51
C ILE A 428 -0.85 15.86 -18.97
N LYS A 429 -1.42 16.85 -19.69
CA LYS A 429 -1.54 18.23 -19.19
C LYS A 429 -2.37 18.28 -17.91
N ASP A 430 -3.54 17.66 -17.89
CA ASP A 430 -4.42 17.64 -16.73
C ASP A 430 -3.76 16.98 -15.52
N GLN A 431 -3.03 15.90 -15.77
CA GLN A 431 -2.27 15.24 -14.74
C GLN A 431 -1.15 16.15 -14.19
N LEU A 432 -0.33 16.73 -15.06
CA LEU A 432 0.74 17.66 -14.68
C LEU A 432 0.19 18.84 -13.86
N CYS A 433 -0.94 19.41 -14.28
CA CYS A 433 -1.65 20.45 -13.53
C CYS A 433 -2.04 19.99 -12.12
N ARG A 434 -2.54 18.76 -11.96
CA ARG A 434 -2.84 18.18 -10.64
C ARG A 434 -1.57 17.96 -9.81
N PHE A 435 -0.50 17.46 -10.43
CA PHE A 435 0.78 17.23 -9.76
C PHE A 435 1.33 18.51 -9.13
N LEU A 436 1.30 19.59 -9.90
CA LEU A 436 1.79 20.90 -9.49
C LEU A 436 0.90 21.54 -8.42
N LYS A 437 -0.44 21.46 -8.55
CA LYS A 437 -1.37 22.04 -7.57
C LYS A 437 -1.31 21.38 -6.18
N VAL A 438 -1.14 20.07 -6.13
CA VAL A 438 -1.12 19.30 -4.87
C VAL A 438 0.28 19.30 -4.24
N ASN A 439 1.29 19.88 -4.90
CA ASN A 439 2.69 19.86 -4.46
C ASN A 439 3.18 18.44 -4.12
N TYR A 440 2.86 17.48 -5.00
CA TYR A 440 3.27 16.08 -4.83
C TYR A 440 4.79 15.92 -4.73
N PHE A 441 5.61 16.86 -5.19
CA PHE A 441 6.95 17.08 -4.67
C PHE A 441 7.34 18.54 -4.93
N PRO A 442 7.96 19.23 -3.95
CA PRO A 442 8.25 20.66 -4.07
C PRO A 442 9.24 20.89 -5.20
N MET A 443 8.97 21.90 -6.04
CA MET A 443 9.91 22.36 -7.06
C MET A 443 11.17 22.91 -6.36
N LEU A 444 12.35 22.41 -6.70
CA LEU A 444 13.63 22.94 -6.24
C LEU A 444 14.46 23.51 -7.42
N LEU A 445 15.46 24.34 -7.13
CA LEU A 445 16.39 24.85 -8.15
C LEU A 445 17.02 23.72 -9.00
N PRO A 446 17.49 22.59 -8.44
CA PRO A 446 18.01 21.49 -9.26
C PRO A 446 16.98 20.90 -10.21
N ASP A 447 15.71 20.85 -9.81
CA ASP A 447 14.62 20.35 -10.63
C ASP A 447 14.38 21.26 -11.83
N VAL A 448 14.35 22.59 -11.62
CA VAL A 448 14.19 23.58 -12.70
C VAL A 448 15.33 23.46 -13.72
N ALA A 449 16.57 23.37 -13.24
CA ALA A 449 17.73 23.18 -14.11
C ALA A 449 17.65 21.86 -14.90
N TRP A 450 17.21 20.79 -14.24
CA TRP A 450 17.04 19.48 -14.87
C TRP A 450 15.94 19.52 -15.94
N ILE A 451 14.77 20.09 -15.66
CA ILE A 451 13.66 20.25 -16.62
C ILE A 451 14.13 21.02 -17.86
N LEU A 452 14.80 22.16 -17.66
CA LEU A 452 15.35 22.94 -18.78
C LEU A 452 16.39 22.15 -19.60
N THR A 453 17.11 21.24 -18.96
CA THR A 453 18.07 20.35 -19.65
C THR A 453 17.33 19.30 -20.46
N TYR A 454 16.32 18.67 -19.87
CA TYR A 454 15.46 17.70 -20.54
C TYR A 454 14.74 18.29 -21.76
N LEU A 455 14.33 19.56 -21.70
CA LEU A 455 13.64 20.24 -22.81
C LEU A 455 14.53 20.58 -24.01
N LYS A 456 15.85 20.39 -23.91
CA LYS A 456 16.74 20.56 -25.07
C LYS A 456 16.44 19.46 -26.08
N PRO A 457 16.28 19.79 -27.37
CA PRO A 457 16.14 18.78 -28.41
C PRO A 457 17.46 18.00 -28.51
N GLN A 458 17.50 16.81 -27.92
CA GLN A 458 18.69 15.95 -27.88
C GLN A 458 18.44 14.55 -28.44
N THR A 459 17.18 14.17 -28.70
CA THR A 459 16.81 12.79 -29.03
C THR A 459 15.85 12.69 -30.21
N ASN A 460 16.06 11.66 -31.04
CA ASN A 460 15.11 11.25 -32.09
C ASN A 460 13.94 10.41 -31.54
N ASN A 461 13.85 10.20 -30.22
CA ASN A 461 12.75 9.47 -29.60
C ASN A 461 11.45 10.29 -29.69
N LYS A 462 10.43 9.73 -30.37
CA LYS A 462 9.12 10.35 -30.59
C LYS A 462 8.40 10.66 -29.27
N SER A 463 8.43 9.76 -28.29
CA SER A 463 7.79 9.93 -26.98
C SER A 463 8.42 11.04 -26.18
N THR A 464 9.75 11.11 -26.17
CA THR A 464 10.48 12.23 -25.57
C THR A 464 10.08 13.55 -26.22
N GLN A 465 9.98 13.62 -27.54
CA GLN A 465 9.55 14.84 -28.25
C GLN A 465 8.11 15.27 -27.91
N ILE A 466 7.20 14.31 -27.75
CA ILE A 466 5.81 14.58 -27.34
C ILE A 466 5.79 15.17 -25.93
N ILE A 467 6.48 14.52 -24.98
CA ILE A 467 6.54 14.98 -23.59
C ILE A 467 7.20 16.36 -23.51
N GLN A 468 8.32 16.57 -24.23
CA GLN A 468 8.98 17.88 -24.31
C GLN A 468 8.03 18.95 -24.85
N ARG A 469 7.24 18.66 -25.88
CA ARG A 469 6.26 19.60 -26.44
C ARG A 469 5.16 19.94 -25.44
N ILE A 470 4.64 18.94 -24.72
CA ILE A 470 3.61 19.16 -23.69
C ILE A 470 4.16 20.06 -22.59
N PHE A 471 5.37 19.76 -22.09
CA PHE A 471 6.01 20.56 -21.06
C PHE A 471 6.29 21.98 -21.54
N GLN A 472 6.81 22.19 -22.76
CA GLN A 472 7.06 23.51 -23.34
C GLN A 472 5.80 24.37 -23.50
N LYS A 473 4.61 23.76 -23.59
CA LYS A 473 3.31 24.44 -23.74
C LYS A 473 2.49 24.46 -22.44
N SER A 474 3.05 24.00 -21.32
CA SER A 474 2.31 23.90 -20.07
C SER A 474 2.36 25.23 -19.30
N ASP A 475 1.27 25.99 -19.36
CA ASP A 475 1.11 27.23 -18.58
C ASP A 475 1.22 26.96 -17.07
N SER A 476 0.69 25.83 -16.59
CA SER A 476 0.77 25.47 -15.17
C SER A 476 2.20 25.21 -14.71
N LEU A 477 3.02 24.55 -15.54
CA LEU A 477 4.44 24.34 -15.25
C LEU A 477 5.21 25.66 -15.27
N GLN A 478 4.93 26.51 -16.26
CA GLN A 478 5.52 27.85 -16.35
C GLN A 478 5.22 28.66 -15.08
N ILE A 479 3.95 28.80 -14.72
CA ILE A 479 3.50 29.55 -13.54
C ILE A 479 4.15 28.99 -12.26
N SER A 480 4.22 27.67 -12.13
CA SER A 480 4.81 27.04 -10.93
C SER A 480 6.31 27.33 -10.81
N ILE A 481 7.05 27.32 -11.92
CA ILE A 481 8.48 27.63 -11.90
C ILE A 481 8.70 29.14 -11.66
N GLU A 482 7.93 30.01 -12.32
CA GLU A 482 8.00 31.46 -12.11
C GLU A 482 7.73 31.82 -10.64
N GLN A 483 6.65 31.31 -10.06
CA GLN A 483 6.33 31.50 -8.64
C GLN A 483 7.45 30.98 -7.72
N TYR A 484 8.02 29.81 -8.02
CA TYR A 484 9.10 29.25 -7.22
C TYR A 484 10.35 30.15 -7.27
N LEU A 485 10.78 30.52 -8.48
CA LEU A 485 11.95 31.38 -8.65
C LEU A 485 11.72 32.73 -7.96
N ASP A 486 10.54 33.34 -8.13
CA ASP A 486 10.21 34.64 -7.54
C ASP A 486 10.24 34.59 -6.01
N SER A 487 9.75 33.49 -5.42
CA SER A 487 9.85 33.26 -3.97
C SER A 487 11.31 33.09 -3.50
N ARG A 488 12.17 32.49 -4.33
CA ARG A 488 13.59 32.25 -4.02
C ARG A 488 14.50 33.44 -4.26
N SER A 489 14.05 34.43 -5.04
CA SER A 489 14.80 35.63 -5.40
C SER A 489 15.40 36.42 -4.22
N TYR A 490 14.94 36.18 -2.98
CA TYR A 490 15.44 36.79 -1.74
C TYR A 490 16.47 35.98 -0.95
N SER A 491 16.83 34.75 -1.35
CA SER A 491 17.57 33.79 -0.50
C SER A 491 18.66 32.97 -1.22
N ILE A 492 19.09 33.41 -2.41
CA ILE A 492 20.08 32.67 -3.21
C ILE A 492 21.44 32.75 -2.52
N THR A 493 21.96 31.61 -2.08
CA THR A 493 23.30 31.51 -1.49
C THR A 493 24.39 31.50 -2.57
N SER A 494 25.62 31.87 -2.22
CA SER A 494 26.78 31.78 -3.13
C SER A 494 27.01 30.37 -3.70
N ASN A 495 26.53 29.32 -3.03
CA ASN A 495 26.62 27.93 -3.52
C ASN A 495 25.55 27.59 -4.57
N GLU A 496 24.39 28.25 -4.54
CA GLU A 496 23.31 28.06 -5.51
C GLU A 496 23.51 28.90 -6.78
N PHE A 497 24.44 29.86 -6.73
CA PHE A 497 24.72 30.80 -7.82
C PHE A 497 24.94 30.14 -9.20
N PRO A 498 25.83 29.14 -9.35
CA PRO A 498 26.07 28.52 -10.66
C PRO A 498 24.79 27.92 -11.25
N LEU A 499 23.92 27.37 -10.41
CA LEU A 499 22.69 26.71 -10.82
C LEU A 499 21.63 27.72 -11.29
N VAL A 500 21.46 28.82 -10.57
CA VAL A 500 20.54 29.91 -10.97
C VAL A 500 21.00 30.56 -12.26
N ARG A 501 22.30 30.84 -12.40
CA ARG A 501 22.90 31.35 -13.64
C ARG A 501 22.58 30.43 -14.81
N ASP A 502 22.81 29.12 -14.64
CA ASP A 502 22.53 28.11 -15.65
C ASP A 502 21.04 28.07 -16.03
N ILE A 503 20.12 28.21 -15.07
CA ILE A 503 18.67 28.30 -15.32
C ILE A 503 18.34 29.52 -16.18
N LEU A 504 18.87 30.70 -15.84
CA LEU A 504 18.58 31.95 -16.55
C LEU A 504 19.14 31.99 -17.97
N ILE A 505 20.30 31.38 -18.19
CA ILE A 505 20.89 31.25 -19.53
C ILE A 505 20.07 30.26 -20.35
N ARG A 506 19.74 29.09 -19.81
CA ARG A 506 19.03 28.03 -20.54
C ARG A 506 17.57 28.41 -20.83
N SER A 507 16.94 29.20 -19.96
CA SER A 507 15.56 29.66 -20.16
C SER A 507 15.41 30.60 -21.36
N TYR A 508 16.50 31.22 -21.83
CA TYR A 508 16.47 32.15 -22.96
C TYR A 508 15.87 31.54 -24.23
N ASN A 509 16.30 30.32 -24.58
CA ASN A 509 15.81 29.61 -25.75
C ASN A 509 14.61 28.70 -25.45
N SER A 510 14.06 28.77 -24.23
CA SER A 510 12.97 27.92 -23.78
C SER A 510 11.65 28.67 -23.82
N LYS A 511 10.68 28.16 -24.57
CA LYS A 511 9.30 28.68 -24.55
C LYS A 511 8.68 28.64 -23.15
N LEU A 512 9.07 27.66 -22.33
CA LEU A 512 8.55 27.48 -20.98
C LEU A 512 8.86 28.68 -20.06
N MET A 513 9.99 29.36 -20.28
CA MET A 513 10.54 30.34 -19.31
C MET A 513 11.10 31.60 -19.99
N HIS A 514 10.55 31.95 -21.13
CA HIS A 514 10.95 33.14 -21.87
C HIS A 514 10.65 34.43 -21.08
N ASN A 515 9.56 34.45 -20.29
CA ASN A 515 9.08 35.62 -19.55
C ASN A 515 9.64 35.81 -18.13
N ILE A 516 10.67 35.05 -17.72
CA ILE A 516 11.31 35.31 -16.42
C ILE A 516 11.74 36.77 -16.35
N ASN A 517 11.40 37.46 -15.24
CA ASN A 517 11.80 38.84 -14.98
C ASN A 517 13.30 38.93 -14.61
N ARG A 518 14.16 38.66 -15.58
CA ARG A 518 15.61 38.67 -15.44
C ARG A 518 16.11 40.00 -14.82
N PRO A 519 15.68 41.18 -15.29
CA PRO A 519 16.12 42.46 -14.69
C PRO A 519 15.93 42.52 -13.17
N GLU A 520 14.84 41.98 -12.64
CA GLU A 520 14.59 41.94 -11.20
C GLU A 520 15.58 41.04 -10.44
N TYR A 521 15.97 39.88 -10.99
CA TYR A 521 17.03 39.06 -10.39
C TYR A 521 18.38 39.79 -10.36
N LEU A 522 18.71 40.55 -11.43
CA LEU A 522 19.95 41.33 -11.46
C LEU A 522 19.95 42.42 -10.39
N LEU A 523 18.90 43.25 -10.38
CA LEU A 523 18.78 44.38 -9.45
C LEU A 523 18.86 43.92 -7.99
N ARG A 524 18.22 42.78 -7.67
CA ARG A 524 18.25 42.21 -6.33
C ARG A 524 19.62 41.64 -5.96
N MET A 525 20.29 40.93 -6.88
CA MET A 525 21.67 40.49 -6.69
C MET A 525 22.63 41.65 -6.42
N LEU A 526 22.50 42.75 -7.16
CA LEU A 526 23.30 43.97 -6.95
C LEU A 526 23.07 44.59 -5.57
N THR A 527 21.90 44.38 -4.98
CA THR A 527 21.56 44.86 -3.62
C THR A 527 22.37 44.11 -2.55
N TYR A 528 22.66 42.81 -2.75
CA TYR A 528 23.45 41.96 -1.84
C TYR A 528 24.95 41.93 -2.17
N ARG A 529 25.46 42.97 -2.85
CA ARG A 529 26.78 42.90 -3.49
C ARG A 529 27.97 42.59 -2.56
N LYS A 530 27.83 42.87 -1.26
CA LYS A 530 28.90 42.66 -0.27
C LYS A 530 29.17 41.17 0.01
N GLU A 531 28.27 40.28 -0.41
CA GLU A 531 28.33 38.84 -0.12
C GLU A 531 28.85 38.00 -1.30
N HIS A 532 29.16 38.63 -2.44
CA HIS A 532 29.56 37.96 -3.67
C HIS A 532 30.90 38.47 -4.21
N LYS A 533 31.61 37.61 -4.96
CA LYS A 533 32.89 37.96 -5.63
C LYS A 533 32.63 38.71 -6.93
N ILE A 534 33.58 39.54 -7.37
CA ILE A 534 33.53 40.28 -8.65
C ILE A 534 33.18 39.36 -9.83
N ASP A 535 33.81 38.19 -9.91
CA ASP A 535 33.54 37.19 -10.96
C ASP A 535 32.07 36.75 -11.01
N HIS A 536 31.38 36.68 -9.87
CA HIS A 536 29.97 36.32 -9.84
C HIS A 536 29.10 37.41 -10.48
N PHE A 537 29.44 38.70 -10.31
CA PHE A 537 28.69 39.79 -10.93
C PHE A 537 28.85 39.83 -12.44
N ILE A 538 30.05 39.53 -12.94
CA ILE A 538 30.31 39.45 -14.38
C ILE A 538 29.51 38.29 -14.98
N GLU A 539 29.53 37.13 -14.33
CA GLU A 539 28.76 35.96 -14.75
C GLU A 539 27.25 36.15 -14.68
N TRP A 540 26.73 36.90 -13.68
CA TRP A 540 25.34 37.32 -13.65
C TRP A 540 25.00 38.28 -14.78
N PHE A 541 25.84 39.30 -15.00
CA PHE A 541 25.64 40.29 -16.06
C PHE A 541 25.50 39.63 -17.45
N LYS A 542 26.30 38.57 -17.72
CA LYS A 542 26.17 37.72 -18.91
C LYS A 542 24.74 37.17 -19.11
N CYS A 543 24.03 36.79 -18.05
CA CYS A 543 22.65 36.30 -18.14
C CYS A 543 21.64 37.36 -18.60
N PHE A 544 21.91 38.65 -18.34
CA PHE A 544 20.99 39.76 -18.61
C PHE A 544 21.24 40.42 -19.96
N LEU A 545 22.48 40.33 -20.47
CA LEU A 545 22.81 40.75 -21.83
C LEU A 545 22.04 39.96 -22.90
N CYS A 546 21.57 38.76 -22.57
CA CYS A 546 20.88 37.90 -23.50
C CYS A 546 19.45 38.34 -23.83
N GLU A 547 18.76 39.16 -23.03
CA GLU A 547 17.30 39.37 -23.11
C GLU A 547 16.75 39.72 -24.52
N THR A 548 15.63 39.11 -24.93
CA THR A 548 14.92 39.39 -26.20
C THR A 548 13.94 40.57 -26.13
N ASP A 549 13.70 41.11 -24.95
CA ASP A 549 12.58 42.03 -24.73
C ASP A 549 12.76 43.33 -25.55
N GLU A 550 11.71 43.84 -26.20
CA GLU A 550 11.80 45.01 -27.10
C GLU A 550 12.05 46.33 -26.35
N ASN A 551 12.03 46.31 -25.03
CA ASN A 551 12.03 47.51 -24.19
C ASN A 551 13.43 48.07 -23.93
N TRP A 552 13.96 48.76 -24.95
CA TRP A 552 15.27 49.44 -24.95
C TRP A 552 15.55 50.32 -23.73
N ILE A 553 14.53 51.04 -23.22
CA ILE A 553 14.68 51.96 -22.08
C ILE A 553 15.05 51.20 -20.79
N LYS A 554 14.34 50.10 -20.49
CA LYS A 554 14.64 49.25 -19.33
C LYS A 554 16.05 48.69 -19.37
N TYR A 555 16.55 48.37 -20.57
CA TYR A 555 17.90 47.86 -20.77
C TYR A 555 18.97 48.92 -20.41
N GLN A 556 18.80 50.15 -20.90
CA GLN A 556 19.73 51.25 -20.59
C GLN A 556 19.77 51.56 -19.10
N ASP A 557 18.60 51.61 -18.44
CA ASP A 557 18.50 51.84 -17.00
C ASP A 557 19.20 50.73 -16.19
N LEU A 558 19.05 49.48 -16.63
CA LEU A 558 19.67 48.32 -15.99
C LEU A 558 21.20 48.37 -16.09
N VAL A 559 21.73 48.68 -17.28
CA VAL A 559 23.19 48.83 -17.50
C VAL A 559 23.73 49.99 -16.65
N CYS A 560 23.06 51.14 -16.65
CA CYS A 560 23.45 52.28 -15.82
C CYS A 560 23.45 51.92 -14.32
N HIS A 561 22.40 51.24 -13.84
CA HIS A 561 22.29 50.82 -12.44
C HIS A 561 23.39 49.82 -12.05
N TRP A 562 23.66 48.85 -12.93
CA TRP A 562 24.73 47.87 -12.75
C TRP A 562 26.10 48.55 -12.68
N THR A 563 26.44 49.42 -13.63
CA THR A 563 27.75 50.11 -13.62
C THR A 563 27.91 50.98 -12.38
N ASN A 564 26.87 51.73 -11.99
CA ASN A 564 26.87 52.58 -10.78
C ASN A 564 27.16 51.81 -9.49
N CYS A 565 26.92 50.50 -9.44
CA CYS A 565 27.25 49.67 -8.29
C CYS A 565 28.77 49.46 -8.11
N PHE A 566 29.56 49.58 -9.18
CA PHE A 566 31.01 49.34 -9.21
C PHE A 566 31.83 50.60 -9.49
N VAL A 567 31.22 51.70 -9.94
CA VAL A 567 31.92 52.98 -10.20
C VAL A 567 32.70 53.49 -8.97
N LYS A 568 32.23 53.16 -7.74
CA LYS A 568 32.93 53.51 -6.50
C LYS A 568 34.04 52.52 -6.08
N ASP A 569 34.12 51.36 -6.72
CA ASP A 569 35.12 50.31 -6.51
C ASP A 569 35.95 50.14 -7.79
N GLN A 570 36.98 50.98 -7.92
CA GLN A 570 37.80 51.06 -9.13
C GLN A 570 38.47 49.71 -9.49
N ILE A 571 38.76 48.86 -8.50
CA ILE A 571 39.34 47.53 -8.72
C ILE A 571 38.29 46.61 -9.36
N ALA A 572 37.08 46.58 -8.80
CA ALA A 572 35.99 45.79 -9.36
C ALA A 572 35.62 46.22 -10.78
N LEU A 573 35.56 47.52 -11.04
CA LEU A 573 35.27 48.05 -12.37
C LEU A 573 36.36 47.70 -13.38
N PHE A 574 37.64 47.78 -12.99
CA PHE A 574 38.75 47.41 -13.86
C PHE A 574 38.76 45.92 -14.20
N GLU A 575 38.44 45.05 -13.25
CA GLU A 575 38.28 43.60 -13.51
C GLU A 575 37.09 43.30 -14.42
N ILE A 576 35.97 44.01 -14.25
CA ILE A 576 34.84 43.96 -15.18
C ILE A 576 35.28 44.35 -16.60
N MET A 577 36.01 45.45 -16.74
CA MET A 577 36.49 45.96 -18.03
C MET A 577 37.36 44.95 -18.76
N LYS A 578 38.25 44.24 -18.06
CA LYS A 578 39.08 43.18 -18.66
C LYS A 578 38.26 42.05 -19.29
N GLN A 579 37.02 41.85 -18.84
CA GLN A 579 36.15 40.80 -19.38
C GLN A 579 35.19 41.30 -20.46
N VAL A 580 35.16 42.60 -20.78
CA VAL A 580 34.22 43.20 -21.75
C VAL A 580 34.29 42.52 -23.12
N ASP A 581 35.49 42.20 -23.63
CA ASP A 581 35.62 41.50 -24.92
C ASP A 581 34.93 40.13 -24.89
N SER A 582 35.07 39.38 -23.78
CA SER A 582 34.38 38.09 -23.61
C SER A 582 32.86 38.25 -23.49
N LEU A 583 32.38 39.37 -22.95
CA LEU A 583 30.96 39.71 -22.87
C LEU A 583 30.39 40.02 -24.26
N ILE A 584 31.14 40.77 -25.07
CA ILE A 584 30.79 41.11 -26.46
C ILE A 584 30.73 39.84 -27.31
N ASP A 585 31.73 38.96 -27.22
CA ASP A 585 31.76 37.70 -27.95
C ASP A 585 30.59 36.76 -27.61
N LEU A 586 30.23 36.69 -26.33
CA LEU A 586 29.04 35.94 -25.89
C LEU A 586 27.78 36.54 -26.49
N TRP A 587 27.68 37.87 -26.52
CA TRP A 587 26.51 38.59 -27.00
C TRP A 587 26.26 38.41 -28.48
N ILE A 588 27.32 38.52 -29.30
CA ILE A 588 27.27 38.27 -30.74
C ILE A 588 26.79 36.84 -31.03
N LYS A 589 27.14 35.87 -30.17
CA LYS A 589 26.69 34.48 -30.30
C LYS A 589 25.25 34.26 -29.88
N VAL A 590 24.78 34.94 -28.83
CA VAL A 590 23.45 34.70 -28.24
C VAL A 590 22.35 35.56 -28.89
N ALA A 591 22.68 36.76 -29.35
CA ALA A 591 21.74 37.68 -29.98
C ALA A 591 22.36 38.37 -31.23
N PRO A 592 22.70 37.61 -32.29
CA PRO A 592 23.48 38.08 -33.44
C PRO A 592 22.86 39.23 -34.24
N ASN A 593 21.59 39.56 -33.98
CA ASN A 593 20.84 40.60 -34.70
C ASN A 593 20.60 41.87 -33.86
N ASN A 594 21.23 42.02 -32.69
CA ASN A 594 20.96 43.12 -31.75
C ASN A 594 22.18 44.03 -31.51
N ASN A 595 22.76 44.57 -32.59
CA ASN A 595 23.96 45.40 -32.55
C ASN A 595 23.78 46.71 -31.75
N GLN A 596 22.56 47.25 -31.69
CA GLN A 596 22.30 48.49 -30.96
C GLN A 596 22.64 48.38 -29.47
N ARG A 597 22.31 47.24 -28.83
CA ARG A 597 22.60 47.07 -27.40
C ARG A 597 24.09 46.90 -27.15
N SER A 598 24.79 46.13 -27.98
CA SER A 598 26.25 45.97 -27.87
C SER A 598 26.96 47.29 -28.00
N ASP A 599 26.56 48.11 -28.97
CA ASP A 599 27.15 49.43 -29.18
C ASP A 599 26.90 50.36 -27.98
N PHE A 600 25.68 50.34 -27.41
CA PHE A 600 25.38 51.12 -26.20
C PHE A 600 26.18 50.66 -24.99
N PHE A 601 26.27 49.35 -24.73
CA PHE A 601 27.05 48.83 -23.60
C PHE A 601 28.53 49.22 -23.72
N VAL A 602 29.13 49.03 -24.90
CA VAL A 602 30.53 49.41 -25.16
C VAL A 602 30.70 50.92 -24.95
N THR A 603 29.83 51.73 -25.56
CA THR A 603 29.89 53.19 -25.43
C THR A 603 29.72 53.64 -23.98
N HIS A 604 28.79 53.04 -23.24
CA HIS A 604 28.55 53.32 -21.83
C HIS A 604 29.77 52.97 -20.97
N MET A 605 30.32 51.76 -21.12
CA MET A 605 31.51 51.34 -20.37
C MET A 605 32.73 52.22 -20.67
N VAL A 606 32.96 52.56 -21.94
CA VAL A 606 34.03 53.49 -22.34
C VAL A 606 33.81 54.87 -21.71
N THR A 607 32.58 55.38 -21.72
CA THR A 607 32.24 56.68 -21.10
C THR A 607 32.52 56.67 -19.60
N GLN A 608 32.16 55.58 -18.90
CA GLN A 608 32.43 55.44 -17.47
C GLN A 608 33.94 55.42 -17.18
N CYS A 609 34.74 54.80 -18.05
CA CYS A 609 36.21 54.82 -17.95
C CYS A 609 36.79 56.23 -18.09
N TYR A 610 36.25 57.06 -18.98
CA TYR A 610 36.70 58.45 -19.14
C TYR A 610 36.24 59.38 -18.00
N SER A 611 35.23 58.97 -17.23
CA SER A 611 34.69 59.75 -16.10
C SER A 611 35.34 59.45 -14.75
N LEU A 612 36.24 58.46 -14.71
CA LEU A 612 37.07 58.06 -13.56
C LEU A 612 38.46 58.66 -13.67
#